data_AF-A0A522T4V6-F1
#
_entry.id   AF-A0A522T4V6-F1
#
_cell.length_a   1.000
_cell.length_b   1.000
_cell.length_c   1.000
_cell.angle_alpha   90.00
_cell.angle_beta   90.00
_cell.angle_gamma   90.00
#
_symmetry.space_group_name_H-M   'P 1'
#
loop_
_entity.id
_entity.type
_entity.pdbx_description
1 polymer ?
#
loop_
_entity_poly.entity_id
_entity_poly.type
_entity_poly.pdbx_seq_one_letter_code
_entity_poly.pdbx_strand_id
1 'polypeptide(L)'
;MGIREMVLEKAKKEGLETGLKTGLKRGRLKGREEGLEEGLEKGLEKGKEVKSYEVVKNLIERMGMTDAQVADIAGVSVTFVKKVRKRLKK
;
A
#
# COMPACT_ATOMS: atom_id res chain seq x y z
N MET A 1 -41.74 5.59 38.94
CA MET A 1 -41.34 5.46 37.52
C MET A 1 -42.39 4.63 36.81
N GLY A 2 -43.07 5.21 35.83
CA GLY A 2 -44.09 4.52 35.05
C GLY A 2 -43.46 3.53 34.07
N ILE A 3 -44.21 2.48 33.70
CA ILE A 3 -43.79 1.45 32.74
C ILE A 3 -43.30 2.08 31.42
N ARG A 4 -43.90 3.21 31.00
CA ARG A 4 -43.50 3.99 29.82
C ARG A 4 -42.08 4.55 29.91
N GLU A 5 -41.66 5.05 31.06
CA GLU A 5 -40.30 5.61 31.25
C GLU A 5 -39.25 4.51 31.17
N MET A 6 -39.52 3.35 31.79
CA MET A 6 -38.61 2.19 31.73
C MET A 6 -38.44 1.66 30.31
N VAL A 7 -39.52 1.60 29.52
CA VAL A 7 -39.45 1.17 28.11
C VAL A 7 -38.64 2.15 27.27
N LEU A 8 -38.82 3.46 27.48
CA LEU A 8 -38.10 4.51 26.74
C LEU A 8 -36.60 4.51 27.07
N GLU A 9 -36.26 4.38 28.35
CA GLU A 9 -34.87 4.25 28.84
C GLU A 9 -34.18 3.03 28.23
N LYS A 10 -34.87 1.87 28.24
CA LYS A 10 -34.33 0.62 27.69
C LYS A 10 -34.11 0.72 26.19
N ALA A 11 -35.09 1.22 25.43
CA ALA A 11 -34.98 1.40 23.98
C ALA A 11 -33.84 2.38 23.61
N LYS A 12 -33.68 3.46 24.37
CA LYS A 12 -32.59 4.43 24.15
C LYS A 12 -31.22 3.82 24.43
N LYS A 13 -31.10 3.03 25.50
CA LYS A 13 -29.86 2.33 25.85
C LYS A 13 -29.50 1.26 24.82
N GLU A 14 -30.45 0.42 24.43
CA GLU A 14 -30.26 -0.62 23.40
C GLU A 14 -29.93 -0.03 22.03
N GLY A 15 -30.61 1.07 21.65
CA GLY A 15 -30.32 1.79 20.40
C GLY A 15 -28.92 2.41 20.38
N LEU A 16 -28.49 3.02 21.49
CA LEU A 16 -27.15 3.59 21.62
C LEU A 16 -26.07 2.49 21.58
N GLU A 17 -26.25 1.42 22.35
CA GLU A 17 -25.32 0.28 22.37
C GLU A 17 -25.19 -0.36 20.99
N THR A 18 -26.31 -0.57 20.30
CA THR A 18 -26.33 -1.18 18.97
C THR A 18 -25.70 -0.26 17.93
N GLY A 19 -26.02 1.05 17.97
CA GLY A 19 -25.47 2.06 17.08
C GLY A 19 -23.94 2.19 17.23
N LEU A 20 -23.46 2.28 18.48
CA LEU A 20 -22.03 2.34 18.78
C LEU A 20 -21.29 1.08 18.36
N LYS A 21 -21.83 -0.10 18.70
CA LYS A 21 -21.21 -1.39 18.37
C LYS A 21 -21.13 -1.59 16.86
N THR A 22 -22.18 -1.24 16.13
CA THR A 22 -22.22 -1.36 14.67
C THR A 22 -21.32 -0.33 14.00
N GLY A 23 -21.36 0.92 14.45
CA GLY A 23 -20.52 2.01 13.94
C GLY A 23 -19.03 1.73 14.13
N LEU A 24 -18.62 1.31 15.34
CA LEU A 24 -17.23 0.95 15.63
C LEU A 24 -16.77 -0.27 14.82
N LYS A 25 -17.60 -1.31 14.73
CA LYS A 25 -17.24 -2.52 13.98
C LYS A 25 -17.07 -2.20 12.49
N ARG A 26 -18.00 -1.42 11.91
CA ARG A 26 -17.94 -1.02 10.50
C ARG A 26 -16.77 -0.08 10.22
N GLY A 27 -16.55 0.93 11.06
CA GLY A 27 -15.43 1.85 10.93
C GLY A 27 -14.07 1.14 11.02
N ARG A 28 -13.93 0.20 11.97
CA ARG A 28 -12.69 -0.57 12.13
C ARG A 28 -12.42 -1.51 10.96
N LEU A 29 -13.46 -2.18 10.44
CA LEU A 29 -13.32 -3.06 9.27
C LEU A 29 -12.91 -2.25 8.04
N LYS A 30 -13.66 -1.18 7.73
CA LYS A 30 -13.39 -0.35 6.55
C LYS A 30 -12.00 0.28 6.61
N GLY A 31 -11.64 0.89 7.75
CA GLY A 31 -10.32 1.49 7.93
C GLY A 31 -9.16 0.48 7.86
N ARG A 32 -9.38 -0.77 8.28
CA ARG A 32 -8.37 -1.83 8.18
C ARG A 32 -8.22 -2.32 6.74
N GLU A 33 -9.32 -2.51 6.02
CA GLU A 33 -9.28 -2.90 4.60
C GLU A 33 -8.60 -1.83 3.76
N GLU A 34 -9.04 -0.57 3.87
CA GLU A 34 -8.47 0.57 3.14
C GLU A 34 -6.97 0.74 3.47
N GLY A 35 -6.59 0.71 4.75
CA GLY A 35 -5.20 0.84 5.15
C GLY A 35 -4.30 -0.32 4.71
N LEU A 36 -4.81 -1.55 4.65
CA LEU A 36 -4.06 -2.71 4.19
C LEU A 36 -3.86 -2.67 2.67
N GLU A 37 -4.90 -2.35 1.91
CA GLU A 37 -4.85 -2.26 0.45
C GLU A 37 -3.86 -1.17 0.01
N GLU A 38 -3.98 0.04 0.55
CA GLU A 38 -3.06 1.13 0.25
C GLU A 38 -1.62 0.80 0.66
N GLY A 39 -1.44 0.19 1.84
CA GLY A 39 -0.12 -0.18 2.35
C GLY A 39 0.56 -1.24 1.48
N LEU A 40 -0.21 -2.21 1.00
CA LEU A 40 0.29 -3.32 0.18
C LEU A 40 0.60 -2.85 -1.25
N GLU A 41 -0.24 -2.01 -1.84
CA GLU A 41 0.02 -1.40 -3.15
C GLU A 41 1.29 -0.55 -3.13
N LYS A 42 1.38 0.41 -2.18
CA LYS A 42 2.56 1.27 -2.02
C LYS A 42 3.82 0.45 -1.72
N GLY A 43 3.70 -0.61 -0.92
CA GLY A 43 4.81 -1.51 -0.60
C GLY A 43 5.29 -2.31 -1.81
N LEU A 44 4.36 -2.84 -2.60
CA LEU A 44 4.67 -3.62 -3.81
C LEU A 44 5.30 -2.75 -4.89
N GLU A 45 4.78 -1.54 -5.12
CA GLU A 45 5.33 -0.59 -6.08
C GLU A 45 6.76 -0.20 -5.73
N LYS A 46 6.99 0.25 -4.49
CA LYS A 46 8.35 0.55 -4.01
C LYS A 46 9.28 -0.66 -4.10
N GLY A 47 8.79 -1.85 -3.75
CA GLY A 47 9.56 -3.08 -3.83
C GLY A 47 9.96 -3.43 -5.26
N LYS A 48 9.07 -3.25 -6.23
CA LYS A 48 9.36 -3.44 -7.66
C LYS A 48 10.38 -2.43 -8.14
N GLU A 49 10.22 -1.15 -7.81
CA GLU A 49 11.18 -0.11 -8.23
C GLU A 49 12.59 -0.33 -7.67
N VAL A 50 12.71 -0.67 -6.37
CA VAL A 50 14.00 -0.95 -5.73
C VAL A 50 14.67 -2.15 -6.37
N LYS A 51 13.92 -3.25 -6.59
CA LYS A 51 14.46 -4.43 -7.28
C LYS A 51 14.92 -4.12 -8.70
N SER A 52 14.11 -3.39 -9.48
CA SER A 52 14.48 -3.00 -10.84
C SER A 52 15.74 -2.14 -10.86
N TYR A 53 15.89 -1.21 -9.92
CA TYR A 53 17.11 -0.41 -9.79
C TYR A 53 18.33 -1.27 -9.46
N GLU A 54 18.21 -2.19 -8.51
CA GLU A 54 19.31 -3.06 -8.08
C GLU A 54 19.74 -4.04 -9.17
N VAL A 55 18.78 -4.63 -9.90
CA VAL A 55 19.06 -5.48 -11.06
C VAL A 55 19.80 -4.69 -12.14
N VAL A 56 19.30 -3.50 -12.52
CA VAL A 56 19.94 -2.64 -13.51
C VAL A 56 21.35 -2.23 -13.06
N LYS A 57 21.53 -1.86 -11.80
CA LYS A 57 22.84 -1.52 -11.22
C LYS A 57 23.81 -2.69 -11.35
N ASN A 58 23.41 -3.88 -10.91
CA ASN A 58 24.26 -5.08 -10.95
C ASN A 58 24.62 -5.48 -12.39
N LEU A 59 23.70 -5.35 -13.34
CA LEU A 59 23.96 -5.62 -14.76
C LEU A 59 24.97 -4.63 -15.36
N ILE A 60 24.87 -3.34 -15.00
CA ILE A 60 25.81 -2.31 -15.45
C ILE A 60 27.22 -2.52 -14.87
N GLU A 61 27.32 -2.78 -13.56
CA GLU A 61 28.61 -2.88 -12.86
C GLU A 61 29.36 -4.19 -13.17
N ARG A 62 28.64 -5.30 -13.36
CA ARG A 62 29.26 -6.64 -13.44
C ARG A 62 29.45 -7.16 -14.86
N MET A 63 28.59 -6.77 -15.81
CA MET A 63 28.55 -7.42 -17.13
C MET A 63 28.93 -6.52 -18.32
N GLY A 64 29.25 -5.24 -18.10
CA GLY A 64 29.69 -4.34 -19.19
C GLY A 64 28.67 -4.18 -20.33
N MET A 65 27.38 -4.41 -20.04
CA MET A 65 26.31 -4.45 -21.03
C MET A 65 25.98 -3.08 -21.61
N THR A 66 25.39 -3.08 -22.81
CA THR A 66 24.80 -1.88 -23.42
C THR A 66 23.49 -1.51 -22.74
N ASP A 67 23.11 -0.23 -22.80
CA ASP A 67 21.86 0.24 -22.16
C ASP A 67 20.62 -0.50 -22.71
N ALA A 68 20.67 -0.95 -23.97
CA ALA A 68 19.59 -1.71 -24.62
C ALA A 68 19.47 -3.14 -24.06
N GLN A 69 20.60 -3.83 -23.86
CA GLN A 69 20.60 -5.19 -23.30
C GLN A 69 20.12 -5.19 -21.84
N VAL A 70 20.54 -4.20 -21.06
CA VAL A 70 20.10 -4.08 -19.66
C VAL A 70 18.60 -3.77 -19.59
N ALA A 71 18.09 -2.94 -20.50
CA ALA A 71 16.66 -2.62 -20.58
C ALA A 71 15.82 -3.86 -20.89
N ASP A 72 16.26 -4.66 -21.86
CA ASP A 72 15.60 -5.91 -22.26
C ASP A 72 15.56 -6.93 -21.12
N ILE A 73 16.70 -7.22 -20.48
CA ILE A 73 16.82 -8.21 -19.40
C ILE A 73 16.06 -7.78 -18.14
N ALA A 74 16.16 -6.50 -17.76
CA ALA A 74 15.50 -5.99 -16.56
C ALA A 74 14.02 -5.64 -16.80
N GLY A 75 13.53 -5.71 -18.04
CA GLY A 75 12.15 -5.34 -18.39
C GLY A 75 11.84 -3.86 -18.12
N VAL A 76 12.81 -2.98 -18.29
CA VAL A 76 12.70 -1.53 -18.05
C VAL A 76 13.01 -0.73 -19.30
N SER A 77 12.69 0.56 -19.30
CA SER A 77 13.04 1.43 -20.42
C SER A 77 14.54 1.73 -20.47
N VAL A 78 15.07 1.90 -21.69
CA VAL A 78 16.46 2.36 -21.92
C VAL A 78 16.73 3.70 -21.23
N THR A 79 15.71 4.56 -21.11
CA THR A 79 15.82 5.85 -20.41
C THR A 79 16.04 5.66 -18.91
N PHE A 80 15.40 4.66 -18.29
CA PHE A 80 15.65 4.30 -16.89
C PHE A 80 17.09 3.83 -16.70
N VAL A 81 17.57 2.93 -17.55
CA VAL A 81 18.96 2.44 -17.51
C VAL A 81 19.96 3.59 -17.61
N LYS A 82 19.76 4.53 -18.54
CA LYS A 82 20.59 5.74 -18.67
C LYS A 82 20.60 6.60 -17.40
N LYS A 83 19.45 6.76 -16.74
CA LYS A 83 19.36 7.48 -15.45
C LYS A 83 20.16 6.76 -14.36
N VAL A 84 20.05 5.44 -14.25
CA VAL A 84 20.82 4.64 -13.29
C VAL A 84 22.31 4.77 -13.57
N ARG A 85 22.72 4.63 -14.83
CA ARG A 85 24.12 4.78 -15.25
C ARG A 85 24.70 6.15 -14.93
N LYS A 86 23.92 7.22 -15.08
CA LYS A 86 24.32 8.58 -14.69
C LYS A 86 24.46 8.75 -13.17
N ARG A 87 23.66 8.04 -12.38
CA ARG A 87 23.77 8.02 -10.90
C ARG A 87 24.99 7.24 -10.41
N LEU A 88 25.40 6.19 -11.11
CA LEU A 88 26.57 5.36 -10.76
C LEU A 88 27.92 5.99 -11.13
N LYS A 89 27.95 6.90 -12.11
CA LYS A 89 29.17 7.63 -12.53
C LYS A 89 29.47 8.86 -11.65
N LYS A 90 28.65 9.13 -10.65
CA LYS A 90 28.80 10.22 -9.68
C LYS A 90 29.44 9.68 -8.41
#